data_AF-A0A2W1AUD8-F1
#
_entry.id   AF-A0A2W1AUD8-F1
#
_cell.length_a   1.000
_cell.length_b   1.000
_cell.length_c   1.000
_cell.angle_alpha   90.00
_cell.angle_beta   90.00
_cell.angle_gamma   90.00
#
_symmetry.space_group_name_H-M   'P 1'
#
loop_
_entity.id
_entity.type
_entity.pdbx_description
1 polymer ?
#
loop_
_entity_poly.entity_id
_entity_poly.type
_entity_poly.pdbx_seq_one_letter_code
_entity_poly.pdbx_strand_id
1 'polypeptide(L)'
;MEGRFPNAILMALARPRYPDREDELNKWIDGTHFPDLQSTGLLTNATRFVNVDPQPDQPKYVNIYEIYVEDVEEARKSFATLRASLVDAGRMGDLSITEWRIMPRIGSTSTAAAGKSVKGLLINSQNCKDPASEVEFSDWYSNVHIPDIFESGFFHSAYRYENDNPGGFFGKYLNVYETDLDAVEASNGVRSQRTKWEEMGHTNDLGQVTLRLLVRPMHPKS
;
A
#
# COMPACT_ATOMS: atom_id res chain seq x y z
N MET A 1 -3.03 -5.34 -6.48
CA MET A 1 -3.97 -5.00 -7.56
C MET A 1 -3.93 -6.00 -8.71
N GLU A 2 -2.98 -6.95 -8.74
CA GLU A 2 -3.00 -8.10 -9.66
C GLU A 2 -3.12 -7.71 -11.15
N GLY A 3 -2.38 -6.66 -11.54
CA GLY A 3 -2.45 -6.13 -12.91
C GLY A 3 -3.52 -5.07 -13.14
N ARG A 4 -4.42 -4.82 -12.17
CA ARG A 4 -5.44 -3.76 -12.26
C ARG A 4 -4.83 -2.39 -11.92
N PHE A 5 -5.43 -1.34 -12.49
CA PHE A 5 -4.95 0.03 -12.36
C PHE A 5 -6.04 0.95 -11.80
N PRO A 6 -6.25 0.95 -10.48
CA PRO A 6 -7.20 1.86 -9.87
C PRO A 6 -6.70 3.32 -9.95
N ASN A 7 -7.65 4.26 -10.02
CA ASN A 7 -7.37 5.69 -10.03
C ASN A 7 -6.90 6.19 -8.66
N ALA A 8 -7.37 5.55 -7.60
CA ALA A 8 -6.91 5.77 -6.24
C ALA A 8 -6.97 4.45 -5.44
N ILE A 9 -6.30 4.42 -4.30
CA ILE A 9 -6.50 3.36 -3.32
C ILE A 9 -6.91 3.96 -1.98
N LEU A 10 -7.72 3.22 -1.23
CA LEU A 10 -7.74 3.35 0.23
C LEU A 10 -6.79 2.31 0.80
N MET A 11 -5.76 2.75 1.51
CA MET A 11 -4.90 1.86 2.28
C MET A 11 -5.17 2.07 3.77
N ALA A 12 -5.43 0.99 4.49
CA ALA A 12 -5.57 0.97 5.94
C ALA A 12 -4.47 0.11 6.56
N LEU A 13 -3.71 0.70 7.48
CA LEU A 13 -2.67 0.07 8.28
C LEU A 13 -3.24 -0.20 9.67
N ALA A 14 -3.25 -1.45 10.10
CA ALA A 14 -3.91 -1.86 11.33
C ALA A 14 -3.03 -2.70 12.26
N ARG A 15 -3.29 -2.55 13.56
CA ARG A 15 -2.81 -3.44 14.63
C ARG A 15 -3.99 -3.87 15.49
N PRO A 16 -4.03 -5.11 15.99
CA PRO A 16 -5.00 -5.49 17.01
C PRO A 16 -4.89 -4.57 18.21
N ARG A 17 -6.01 -4.02 18.67
CA ARG A 17 -6.06 -3.28 19.95
C ARG A 17 -5.94 -4.24 21.13
N TYR A 18 -6.60 -5.39 20.99
CA TYR A 18 -6.65 -6.46 21.97
C TYR A 18 -6.00 -7.71 21.35
N PRO A 19 -4.72 -8.01 21.64
CA PRO A 19 -4.01 -9.12 21.02
C PRO A 19 -4.69 -10.48 21.24
N ASP A 20 -5.34 -10.66 22.38
CA ASP A 20 -6.12 -11.85 22.76
C ASP A 20 -7.45 -12.00 21.99
N ARG A 21 -7.90 -10.94 21.31
CA ARG A 21 -9.12 -10.92 20.48
C ARG A 21 -8.83 -10.79 19.00
N GLU A 22 -7.62 -11.17 18.57
CA GLU A 22 -7.21 -11.08 17.17
C GLU A 22 -8.08 -11.95 16.23
N ASP A 23 -8.51 -13.13 16.68
CA ASP A 23 -9.43 -13.97 15.91
C ASP A 23 -10.80 -13.31 15.72
N GLU A 24 -11.27 -12.57 16.73
CA GLU A 24 -12.51 -11.80 16.63
C GLU A 24 -12.35 -10.63 15.65
N LEU A 25 -11.22 -9.93 15.70
CA LEU A 25 -10.89 -8.89 14.73
C LEU A 25 -10.92 -9.44 13.31
N ASN A 26 -10.28 -10.60 13.07
CA ASN A 26 -10.24 -11.21 11.75
C ASN A 26 -11.63 -11.60 11.25
N LYS A 27 -12.44 -12.25 12.09
CA LYS A 27 -13.83 -12.61 11.76
C LYS A 27 -14.70 -11.39 11.46
N TRP A 28 -14.57 -10.33 12.26
CA TRP A 28 -15.31 -9.09 12.04
C TRP A 28 -14.87 -8.40 10.74
N ILE A 29 -13.57 -8.37 10.44
CA ILE A 29 -13.10 -7.77 9.19
C ILE A 29 -13.72 -8.48 7.98
N ASP A 30 -13.65 -9.80 7.94
CA ASP A 30 -14.08 -10.59 6.78
C ASP A 30 -15.61 -10.65 6.67
N GLY A 31 -16.32 -10.84 7.79
CA GLY A 31 -17.78 -11.04 7.79
C GLY A 31 -18.61 -9.75 7.81
N THR A 32 -18.03 -8.63 8.27
CA THR A 32 -18.77 -7.38 8.49
C THR A 32 -18.09 -6.20 7.82
N HIS A 33 -16.83 -5.90 8.18
CA HIS A 33 -16.17 -4.66 7.77
C HIS A 33 -16.00 -4.55 6.26
N PHE A 34 -15.48 -5.60 5.62
CA PHE A 34 -15.25 -5.62 4.18
C PHE A 34 -16.56 -5.52 3.39
N PRO A 35 -17.59 -6.36 3.64
CA PRO A 35 -18.89 -6.21 2.99
C PRO A 35 -19.46 -4.81 3.13
N ASP A 36 -19.36 -4.21 4.32
CA ASP A 36 -19.90 -2.88 4.58
C ASP A 36 -19.19 -1.80 3.78
N LEU A 37 -17.86 -1.83 3.76
CA LEU A 37 -17.06 -0.86 3.01
C LEU A 37 -17.24 -0.99 1.51
N GLN A 38 -17.57 -2.18 1.00
CA GLN A 38 -17.81 -2.42 -0.42
C GLN A 38 -19.28 -2.22 -0.84
N SER A 39 -20.20 -2.00 0.10
CA SER A 39 -21.66 -1.97 -0.14
C SER A 39 -22.13 -0.92 -1.15
N THR A 40 -21.39 0.19 -1.30
CA THR A 40 -21.74 1.27 -2.23
C THR A 40 -21.11 1.11 -3.61
N GLY A 41 -20.20 0.14 -3.78
CA GLY A 41 -19.36 -0.01 -4.97
C GLY A 41 -18.23 1.01 -5.09
N LEU A 42 -18.08 1.96 -4.15
CA LEU A 42 -16.98 2.93 -4.15
C LEU A 42 -15.63 2.26 -3.91
N LEU A 43 -15.57 1.39 -2.89
CA LEU A 43 -14.40 0.60 -2.55
C LEU A 43 -14.57 -0.80 -3.14
N THR A 44 -13.65 -1.22 -3.97
CA THR A 44 -13.72 -2.51 -4.68
C THR A 44 -12.46 -3.34 -4.42
N ASN A 45 -12.52 -4.64 -4.73
CA ASN A 45 -11.38 -5.56 -4.67
C ASN A 45 -10.59 -5.50 -3.35
N ALA A 46 -11.32 -5.41 -2.23
CA ALA A 46 -10.73 -5.36 -0.90
C ALA A 46 -9.79 -6.56 -0.68
N THR A 47 -8.52 -6.28 -0.42
CA THR A 47 -7.50 -7.31 -0.21
C THR A 47 -6.78 -7.08 1.10
N ARG A 48 -6.57 -8.16 1.86
CA ARG A 48 -5.88 -8.14 3.15
C ARG A 48 -4.48 -8.69 3.01
N PHE A 49 -3.56 -8.14 3.79
CA PHE A 49 -2.20 -8.60 3.86
C PHE A 49 -1.72 -8.63 5.31
N VAL A 50 -0.81 -9.55 5.62
CA VAL A 50 -0.13 -9.65 6.91
C VAL A 50 1.34 -9.33 6.72
N ASN A 51 1.89 -8.52 7.62
CA ASN A 51 3.32 -8.21 7.67
C ASN A 51 4.12 -9.47 8.03
N VAL A 52 5.09 -9.82 7.19
CA VAL A 52 5.93 -11.01 7.34
C VAL A 52 7.32 -10.70 7.91
N ASP A 53 7.64 -9.41 8.07
CA ASP A 53 8.88 -8.93 8.67
C ASP A 53 8.56 -7.81 9.69
N PRO A 54 7.80 -8.12 10.76
CA PRO A 54 7.32 -7.10 11.68
C PRO A 54 8.47 -6.50 12.50
N GLN A 55 8.62 -5.18 12.41
CA GLN A 55 9.43 -4.41 13.34
C GLN A 55 8.58 -3.91 14.51
N PRO A 56 9.18 -3.56 15.67
CA PRO A 56 8.46 -2.92 16.76
C PRO A 56 7.62 -1.74 16.28
N ASP A 57 6.41 -1.62 16.80
CA ASP A 57 5.44 -0.54 16.50
C ASP A 57 4.93 -0.45 15.05
N GLN A 58 5.36 -1.34 14.15
CA GLN A 58 4.82 -1.36 12.79
C GLN A 58 3.40 -1.97 12.73
N PRO A 59 2.60 -1.57 11.73
CA PRO A 59 1.34 -2.25 11.41
C PRO A 59 1.53 -3.75 11.19
N LYS A 60 0.62 -4.56 11.74
CA LYS A 60 0.58 -6.02 11.51
C LYS A 60 -0.19 -6.36 10.24
N TYR A 61 -1.24 -5.59 9.96
CA TYR A 61 -2.14 -5.81 8.84
C TYR A 61 -2.19 -4.61 7.91
N VAL A 62 -2.36 -4.89 6.62
CA VAL A 62 -2.64 -3.90 5.58
C VAL A 62 -3.89 -4.33 4.84
N ASN A 63 -4.86 -3.44 4.72
CA ASN A 63 -6.01 -3.61 3.84
C ASN A 63 -5.90 -2.60 2.70
N ILE A 64 -6.05 -3.05 1.46
CA ILE A 64 -6.06 -2.21 0.27
C ILE A 64 -7.42 -2.35 -0.39
N TYR A 65 -8.03 -1.22 -0.72
CA TYR A 65 -9.24 -1.12 -1.53
C TYR A 65 -8.95 -0.32 -2.78
N GLU A 66 -9.52 -0.75 -3.89
CA GLU A 66 -9.36 -0.14 -5.20
C GLU A 66 -10.52 0.83 -5.46
N ILE A 67 -10.18 2.04 -5.92
CA ILE A 67 -11.13 3.11 -6.27
C ILE A 67 -10.93 3.47 -7.75
N TYR A 68 -12.01 3.41 -8.53
CA TYR A 68 -11.99 3.66 -9.98
C TYR A 68 -12.65 4.98 -10.39
N VAL A 69 -13.30 5.69 -9.48
CA VAL A 69 -13.82 7.02 -9.80
C VAL A 69 -12.68 7.99 -10.08
N GLU A 70 -12.89 8.91 -11.01
CA GLU A 70 -11.87 9.91 -11.40
C GLU A 70 -11.74 11.03 -10.36
N ASP A 71 -12.87 11.47 -9.80
CA ASP A 71 -12.89 12.50 -8.76
C ASP A 71 -12.61 11.88 -7.38
N VAL A 72 -11.35 11.96 -6.97
CA VAL A 72 -10.89 11.43 -5.68
C VAL A 72 -11.40 12.27 -4.50
N GLU A 73 -11.68 13.57 -4.69
CA GLU A 73 -12.28 14.38 -3.63
C GLU A 73 -13.72 13.96 -3.35
N GLU A 74 -14.48 13.69 -4.41
CA GLU A 74 -15.82 13.14 -4.28
C GLU A 74 -15.80 11.73 -3.68
N ALA A 75 -14.81 10.91 -4.04
CA ALA A 75 -14.58 9.62 -3.39
C ALA A 75 -14.35 9.77 -1.88
N ARG A 76 -13.54 10.74 -1.44
CA ARG A 76 -13.29 11.00 -0.01
C ARG A 76 -14.56 11.42 0.73
N LYS A 77 -15.38 12.31 0.15
CA LYS A 77 -16.66 12.72 0.74
C LYS A 77 -17.62 11.53 0.86
N SER A 78 -17.77 10.77 -0.23
CA SER A 78 -18.62 9.58 -0.27
C SER A 78 -18.18 8.54 0.77
N PHE A 79 -16.87 8.32 0.90
CA PHE A 79 -16.32 7.42 1.91
C PHE A 79 -16.56 7.96 3.34
N ALA A 80 -16.41 9.27 3.57
CA ALA A 80 -16.70 9.87 4.87
C ALA A 80 -18.17 9.69 5.28
N THR A 81 -19.12 9.88 4.36
CA THR A 81 -20.56 9.64 4.57
C THR A 81 -20.83 8.17 4.88
N LEU A 82 -20.31 7.25 4.08
CA LEU A 82 -20.46 5.81 4.33
C LEU A 82 -19.91 5.44 5.73
N ARG A 83 -18.68 5.87 6.03
CA ARG A 83 -18.05 5.58 7.31
C ARG A 83 -18.85 6.14 8.49
N ALA A 84 -19.36 7.36 8.39
CA ALA A 84 -20.21 7.94 9.44
C ALA A 84 -21.45 7.08 9.69
N SER A 85 -22.15 6.66 8.63
CA SER A 85 -23.33 5.80 8.76
C SER A 85 -23.01 4.44 9.42
N LEU A 86 -21.85 3.85 9.13
CA LEU A 86 -21.41 2.59 9.74
C LEU A 86 -21.03 2.77 11.21
N VAL A 87 -20.49 3.94 11.59
CA VAL A 87 -20.25 4.30 13.00
C VAL A 87 -21.58 4.43 13.74
N ASP A 88 -22.54 5.18 13.18
CA ASP A 88 -23.86 5.39 13.80
C ASP A 88 -24.64 4.08 13.96
N ALA A 89 -24.46 3.15 13.02
CA ALA A 89 -25.03 1.81 13.08
C ALA A 89 -24.27 0.85 14.00
N GLY A 90 -23.20 1.28 14.67
CA GLY A 90 -22.37 0.44 15.55
C GLY A 90 -21.60 -0.66 14.81
N ARG A 91 -21.41 -0.53 13.50
CA ARG A 91 -20.75 -1.52 12.64
C ARG A 91 -19.26 -1.29 12.48
N MET A 92 -18.75 -0.17 12.98
CA MET A 92 -17.31 0.12 13.12
C MET A 92 -16.82 -0.29 14.50
N GLY A 93 -16.25 -1.49 14.62
CA GLY A 93 -15.73 -2.01 15.89
C GLY A 93 -14.46 -1.30 16.37
N ASP A 94 -14.13 -1.50 17.65
CA ASP A 94 -12.93 -0.92 18.31
C ASP A 94 -11.74 -1.90 18.40
N LEU A 95 -11.85 -3.06 17.75
CA LEU A 95 -10.91 -4.18 17.83
C LEU A 95 -9.51 -3.89 17.26
N SER A 96 -9.33 -2.76 16.56
CA SER A 96 -8.06 -2.35 15.97
C SER A 96 -7.69 -0.91 16.26
N ILE A 97 -6.40 -0.64 16.19
CA ILE A 97 -5.83 0.71 16.01
C ILE A 97 -5.49 0.81 14.53
N THR A 98 -6.09 1.77 13.83
CA THR A 98 -6.00 1.88 12.37
C THR A 98 -5.67 3.30 11.93
N GLU A 99 -4.68 3.42 11.05
CA GLU A 99 -4.43 4.61 10.25
C GLU A 99 -4.77 4.31 8.79
N TRP A 100 -5.43 5.23 8.09
CA TRP A 100 -5.79 5.02 6.68
C TRP A 100 -5.72 6.32 5.88
N ARG A 101 -5.55 6.19 4.56
CA ARG A 101 -5.57 7.30 3.59
C ARG A 101 -6.23 6.85 2.28
N ILE A 102 -6.91 7.77 1.62
CA ILE A 102 -7.28 7.66 0.20
C ILE A 102 -6.23 8.44 -0.58
N MET A 103 -5.51 7.75 -1.46
CA MET A 103 -4.37 8.30 -2.18
C MET A 103 -4.58 8.14 -3.69
N PRO A 104 -4.66 9.23 -4.48
CA PRO A 104 -4.68 9.16 -5.93
C PRO A 104 -3.39 8.54 -6.47
N ARG A 105 -3.53 7.79 -7.57
CA ARG A 105 -2.39 7.30 -8.34
C ARG A 105 -1.70 8.48 -9.01
N ILE A 106 -0.38 8.47 -9.01
CA ILE A 106 0.42 9.41 -9.80
C ILE A 106 0.93 8.73 -11.08
N GLY A 107 0.77 9.45 -12.19
CA GLY A 107 0.92 8.92 -13.56
C GLY A 107 2.34 8.62 -14.01
N SER A 108 3.37 8.82 -13.19
CA SER A 108 4.74 8.54 -13.59
C SER A 108 5.07 7.05 -13.44
N THR A 109 5.07 6.33 -14.57
CA THR A 109 5.58 4.95 -14.76
C THR A 109 4.98 3.83 -13.91
N SER A 110 3.81 4.05 -13.29
CA SER A 110 3.03 2.95 -12.71
C SER A 110 2.80 1.89 -13.79
N THR A 111 3.14 0.65 -13.49
CA THR A 111 3.24 -0.46 -14.45
C THR A 111 2.80 -1.73 -13.74
N ALA A 112 2.01 -2.55 -14.44
CA ALA A 112 1.44 -3.74 -13.85
C ALA A 112 1.44 -4.88 -14.86
N ALA A 113 1.91 -6.04 -14.42
CA ALA A 113 1.86 -7.26 -15.20
C ALA A 113 0.54 -8.00 -14.93
N ALA A 114 -0.35 -8.01 -15.93
CA ALA A 114 -1.59 -8.79 -15.85
C ALA A 114 -1.30 -10.30 -15.81
N GLY A 115 -2.09 -11.04 -15.04
CA GLY A 115 -2.02 -12.51 -14.99
C GLY A 115 -0.86 -13.11 -14.19
N LYS A 116 0.00 -12.29 -13.58
CA LYS A 116 1.02 -12.74 -12.63
C LYS A 116 0.42 -12.96 -11.25
N SER A 117 0.79 -14.08 -10.60
CA SER A 117 0.34 -14.37 -9.23
C SER A 117 0.99 -13.41 -8.25
N VAL A 118 0.21 -12.78 -7.37
CA VAL A 118 0.77 -11.95 -6.29
C VAL A 118 0.95 -12.81 -5.04
N LYS A 119 2.20 -13.11 -4.68
CA LYS A 119 2.56 -13.84 -3.45
C LYS A 119 3.07 -12.92 -2.34
N GLY A 120 3.57 -11.74 -2.70
CA GLY A 120 4.08 -10.76 -1.76
C GLY A 120 3.98 -9.34 -2.29
N LEU A 121 3.97 -8.39 -1.37
CA LEU A 121 4.15 -6.97 -1.66
C LEU A 121 5.34 -6.41 -0.88
N LEU A 122 6.06 -5.49 -1.53
CA LEU A 122 6.85 -4.47 -0.84
C LEU A 122 6.05 -3.16 -0.87
N ILE A 123 5.78 -2.59 0.30
CA ILE A 123 5.14 -1.29 0.44
C ILE A 123 6.17 -0.32 1.01
N ASN A 124 6.38 0.81 0.33
CA ASN A 124 7.32 1.84 0.75
C ASN A 124 6.64 3.22 0.73
N SER A 125 6.54 3.81 1.91
CA SER A 125 5.98 5.14 2.17
C SER A 125 7.13 6.09 2.49
N GLN A 126 7.17 7.25 1.86
CA GLN A 126 8.33 8.15 1.96
C GLN A 126 8.01 9.60 1.63
N ASN A 127 8.88 10.49 2.07
CA ASN A 127 8.90 11.90 1.71
C ASN A 127 10.14 12.20 0.88
N CYS A 128 10.10 13.26 0.06
CA CYS A 128 11.34 13.92 -0.34
C CYS A 128 11.88 14.70 0.87
N LYS A 129 13.19 14.63 1.13
CA LYS A 129 13.82 15.36 2.23
C LYS A 129 13.79 16.87 2.01
N ASP A 130 13.87 17.28 0.76
CA ASP A 130 13.89 18.68 0.35
C ASP A 130 12.75 18.95 -0.66
N PRO A 131 11.75 19.77 -0.30
CA PRO A 131 10.67 20.14 -1.21
C PRO A 131 11.13 20.74 -2.55
N ALA A 132 12.30 21.37 -2.63
CA ALA A 132 12.84 21.90 -3.89
C ALA A 132 13.31 20.78 -4.84
N SER A 133 13.57 19.58 -4.31
CA SER A 133 14.07 18.42 -5.05
C SER A 133 12.95 17.45 -5.46
N GLU A 134 11.68 17.80 -5.28
CA GLU A 134 10.54 16.90 -5.53
C GLU A 134 10.43 16.43 -6.98
N VAL A 135 10.72 17.34 -7.93
CA VAL A 135 10.71 17.00 -9.36
C VAL A 135 11.81 15.99 -9.68
N GLU A 136 13.03 16.25 -9.21
CA GLU A 136 14.18 15.36 -9.37
C GLU A 136 13.93 13.99 -8.71
N PHE A 137 13.40 14.00 -7.48
CA PHE A 137 13.06 12.79 -6.75
C PHE A 137 12.04 11.94 -7.52
N SER A 138 10.97 12.57 -8.03
CA SER A 138 9.94 11.86 -8.77
C SER A 138 10.43 11.36 -10.13
N ASP A 139 11.28 12.14 -10.80
CA ASP A 139 11.90 11.77 -12.08
C ASP A 139 12.82 10.55 -11.91
N TRP A 140 13.75 10.61 -10.95
CA TRP A 140 14.61 9.48 -10.61
C TRP A 140 13.80 8.23 -10.29
N TYR A 141 12.72 8.36 -9.50
CA TYR A 141 11.91 7.20 -9.12
C TYR A 141 11.31 6.50 -10.34
N SER A 142 10.92 7.29 -11.34
CA SER A 142 10.20 6.82 -12.52
C SER A 142 11.13 6.28 -13.59
N ASN A 143 12.24 7.00 -13.81
CA ASN A 143 13.12 6.78 -14.96
C ASN A 143 14.38 6.00 -14.60
N VAL A 144 14.68 5.82 -13.31
CA VAL A 144 15.85 5.07 -12.83
C VAL A 144 15.42 3.95 -11.89
N HIS A 145 14.79 4.28 -10.76
CA HIS A 145 14.53 3.30 -9.69
C HIS A 145 13.56 2.19 -10.09
N ILE A 146 12.38 2.52 -10.63
CA ILE A 146 11.40 1.51 -11.05
C ILE A 146 11.95 0.61 -12.17
N PRO A 147 12.60 1.14 -13.23
CA PRO A 147 13.30 0.32 -14.22
C PRO A 147 14.30 -0.65 -13.62
N ASP A 148 15.15 -0.19 -12.70
CA ASP A 148 16.12 -1.02 -11.99
C ASP A 148 15.45 -2.14 -11.18
N ILE A 149 14.35 -1.84 -10.50
CA ILE A 149 13.55 -2.82 -9.76
C ILE A 149 13.02 -3.91 -10.71
N PHE A 150 12.57 -3.57 -11.91
CA PHE A 150 12.10 -4.57 -12.87
C PHE A 150 13.23 -5.36 -13.52
N GLU A 151 14.34 -4.71 -13.88
CA GLU A 151 15.50 -5.40 -14.44
C GLU A 151 16.06 -6.45 -13.46
N SER A 152 15.91 -6.23 -12.16
CA SER A 152 16.31 -7.20 -11.13
C SER A 152 15.52 -8.52 -11.19
N GLY A 153 14.33 -8.53 -11.78
CA GLY A 153 13.47 -9.72 -11.89
C GLY A 153 12.72 -10.11 -10.62
N PHE A 154 12.90 -9.40 -9.50
CA PHE A 154 12.28 -9.76 -8.21
C PHE A 154 10.85 -9.22 -8.03
N PHE A 155 10.48 -8.17 -8.78
CA PHE A 155 9.14 -7.59 -8.78
C PHE A 155 8.65 -7.39 -10.21
N HIS A 156 7.36 -7.57 -10.43
CA HIS A 156 6.76 -7.53 -11.78
C HIS A 156 5.74 -6.39 -11.97
N SER A 157 5.36 -5.70 -10.89
CA SER A 157 4.48 -4.53 -10.95
C SER A 157 4.96 -3.48 -9.94
N ALA A 158 4.75 -2.20 -10.27
CA ALA A 158 4.98 -1.05 -9.40
C ALA A 158 3.84 -0.05 -9.57
N TYR A 159 3.32 0.43 -8.45
CA TYR A 159 2.22 1.40 -8.42
C TYR A 159 2.62 2.55 -7.51
N ARG A 160 2.44 3.77 -7.99
CA ARG A 160 2.79 4.99 -7.26
C ARG A 160 1.53 5.78 -6.92
N TYR A 161 1.47 6.26 -5.68
CA TYR A 161 0.40 7.09 -5.18
C TYR A 161 0.94 8.31 -4.45
N GLU A 162 0.17 9.38 -4.44
CA GLU A 162 0.46 10.59 -3.69
C GLU A 162 -0.57 10.79 -2.57
N ASN A 163 -0.10 11.25 -1.43
CA ASN A 163 -0.88 11.56 -0.25
C ASN A 163 -0.80 13.07 -0.01
N ASP A 164 -1.94 13.73 -0.09
CA ASP A 164 -2.12 15.16 0.16
C ASP A 164 -2.09 15.52 1.65
N ASN A 165 -2.15 14.52 2.54
CA ASN A 165 -2.09 14.71 3.98
C ASN A 165 -1.05 13.75 4.64
N PRO A 166 0.25 14.01 4.43
CA PRO A 166 1.33 13.22 5.01
C PRO A 166 1.36 13.33 6.54
N GLY A 167 1.65 12.21 7.21
CA GLY A 167 1.74 12.10 8.67
C GLY A 167 1.63 10.65 9.14
N GLY A 168 2.17 10.37 10.33
CA GLY A 168 2.24 9.01 10.86
C GLY A 168 3.06 8.10 9.95
N PHE A 169 2.50 6.94 9.57
CA PHE A 169 3.15 6.01 8.64
C PHE A 169 3.05 6.41 7.16
N PHE A 170 2.18 7.37 6.82
CA PHE A 170 1.94 7.77 5.45
C PHE A 170 2.74 9.04 5.11
N GLY A 171 3.86 8.89 4.42
CA GLY A 171 4.55 10.00 3.77
C GLY A 171 3.75 10.53 2.58
N LYS A 172 4.32 11.49 1.86
CA LYS A 172 3.73 12.09 0.66
C LYS A 172 3.63 11.09 -0.49
N TYR A 173 4.58 10.17 -0.62
CA TYR A 173 4.58 9.16 -1.68
C TYR A 173 4.44 7.76 -1.10
N LEU A 174 3.60 6.96 -1.74
CA LEU A 174 3.46 5.54 -1.45
C LEU A 174 3.72 4.74 -2.72
N ASN A 175 4.58 3.73 -2.60
CA ASN A 175 4.88 2.79 -3.66
C ASN A 175 4.50 1.39 -3.23
N VAL A 176 3.79 0.68 -4.09
CA VAL A 176 3.41 -0.72 -3.90
C VAL A 176 4.05 -1.52 -5.01
N TYR A 177 4.84 -2.53 -4.67
CA TYR A 177 5.46 -3.44 -5.63
C TYR A 177 4.90 -4.84 -5.45
N GLU A 178 4.57 -5.52 -6.56
CA GLU A 178 4.06 -6.89 -6.54
C GLU A 178 5.12 -7.89 -7.00
N THR A 179 5.15 -9.04 -6.35
CA THR A 179 6.03 -10.16 -6.70
C THR A 179 5.28 -11.50 -6.70
N ASP A 180 5.71 -12.42 -7.56
CA ASP A 180 5.32 -13.83 -7.58
C ASP A 180 6.25 -14.72 -6.72
N LEU A 181 7.17 -14.09 -5.98
CA LEU A 181 8.06 -14.69 -4.99
C LEU A 181 7.56 -14.46 -3.55
N ASP A 182 8.23 -15.06 -2.58
CA ASP A 182 8.08 -14.63 -1.18
C ASP A 182 8.54 -13.16 -1.01
N ALA A 183 7.83 -12.38 -0.18
CA ALA A 183 8.11 -10.95 -0.03
C ALA A 183 9.50 -10.67 0.59
N VAL A 184 9.97 -11.53 1.50
CA VAL A 184 11.30 -11.41 2.12
C VAL A 184 12.38 -11.79 1.14
N GLU A 185 12.17 -12.87 0.38
CA GLU A 185 13.07 -13.29 -0.70
C GLU A 185 13.25 -12.18 -1.75
N ALA A 186 12.16 -11.67 -2.31
CA ALA A 186 12.20 -10.60 -3.31
C ALA A 186 12.89 -9.34 -2.78
N SER A 187 12.60 -8.98 -1.52
CA SER A 187 13.23 -7.85 -0.83
C SER A 187 14.74 -8.02 -0.68
N ASN A 188 15.20 -9.20 -0.29
CA ASN A 188 16.64 -9.49 -0.15
C ASN A 188 17.32 -9.54 -1.52
N GLY A 189 16.64 -10.06 -2.54
CA GLY A 189 17.06 -10.02 -3.94
C GLY A 189 17.33 -8.59 -4.42
N VAL A 190 16.38 -7.68 -4.26
CA VAL A 190 16.56 -6.25 -4.57
C VAL A 190 17.72 -5.63 -3.78
N ARG A 191 17.82 -5.92 -2.47
CA ARG A 191 18.94 -5.41 -1.66
C ARG A 191 20.31 -5.88 -2.16
N SER A 192 20.40 -7.10 -2.71
CA SER A 192 21.65 -7.61 -3.28
C SER A 192 22.11 -6.84 -4.53
N GLN A 193 21.20 -6.12 -5.20
CA GLN A 193 21.53 -5.28 -6.37
C GLN A 193 22.11 -3.91 -5.97
N ARG A 194 22.13 -3.57 -4.68
CA ARG A 194 22.51 -2.25 -4.19
C ARG A 194 23.89 -1.81 -4.67
N THR A 195 24.91 -2.66 -4.55
CA THR A 195 26.28 -2.32 -4.97
C THR A 195 26.36 -2.05 -6.47
N LYS A 196 25.69 -2.86 -7.31
CA LYS A 196 25.58 -2.63 -8.75
C LYS A 196 25.00 -1.23 -9.04
N TRP A 197 23.90 -0.88 -8.38
CA TRP A 197 23.25 0.42 -8.60
C TRP A 197 24.08 1.60 -8.08
N GLU A 198 24.85 1.42 -7.01
CA GLU A 198 25.79 2.43 -6.53
C GLU A 198 26.92 2.69 -7.55
N GLU A 199 27.50 1.63 -8.12
CA GLU A 199 28.52 1.73 -9.18
C GLU A 199 27.99 2.40 -10.45
N MET A 200 26.70 2.21 -10.76
CA MET A 200 26.02 2.87 -11.88
C MET A 200 25.62 4.33 -11.57
N GLY A 201 25.73 4.78 -10.32
CA GLY A 201 25.22 6.10 -9.91
C GLY A 201 23.68 6.18 -9.87
N HIS A 202 23.01 5.03 -9.82
CA HIS A 202 21.54 4.92 -9.83
C HIS A 202 20.92 5.06 -8.43
N THR A 203 21.72 5.20 -7.38
CA THR A 203 21.23 5.51 -6.03
C THR A 203 21.24 7.02 -5.74
N ASN A 204 20.34 7.49 -4.89
CA ASN A 204 20.36 8.86 -4.37
C ASN A 204 20.06 8.90 -2.86
N ASP A 205 20.14 10.10 -2.28
CA ASP A 205 19.79 10.38 -0.88
C ASP A 205 18.61 11.36 -0.74
N LEU A 206 17.78 11.48 -1.78
CA LEU A 206 16.67 12.44 -1.85
C LEU A 206 15.48 12.03 -0.97
N GLY A 207 15.29 10.73 -0.75
CA GLY A 207 14.13 10.17 -0.06
C GLY A 207 14.34 9.93 1.44
N GLN A 208 13.29 10.13 2.23
CA GLN A 208 13.19 9.67 3.61
C GLN A 208 12.05 8.67 3.75
N VAL A 209 12.38 7.41 4.04
CA VAL A 209 11.39 6.36 4.29
C VAL A 209 10.69 6.61 5.63
N THR A 210 9.36 6.58 5.60
CA THR A 210 8.48 6.70 6.79
C THR A 210 7.88 5.36 7.20
N LEU A 211 7.65 4.47 6.22
CA LEU A 211 7.20 3.11 6.45
C LEU A 211 7.75 2.22 5.35
N ARG A 212 8.24 1.05 5.74
CA ARG A 212 8.56 -0.05 4.83
C ARG A 212 7.95 -1.33 5.36
N LEU A 213 7.09 -1.97 4.58
CA LEU A 213 6.46 -3.24 4.92
C LEU A 213 6.72 -4.30 3.86
N LEU A 214 6.96 -5.53 4.32
CA LEU A 214 6.91 -6.73 3.51
C LEU A 214 5.67 -7.48 3.94
N VAL A 215 4.73 -7.66 3.02
CA VAL A 215 3.44 -8.26 3.36
C VAL A 215 3.09 -9.37 2.37
N ARG A 216 2.41 -10.40 2.87
CA ARG A 216 1.82 -11.44 2.01
C ARG A 216 0.30 -11.35 2.05
N PRO A 217 -0.41 -11.68 0.96
CA PRO A 217 -1.86 -11.75 0.98
C PRO A 217 -2.33 -12.66 2.11
N MET A 218 -3.28 -12.15 2.90
CA MET A 218 -4.10 -12.99 3.74
C MET A 218 -5.24 -13.48 2.86
N HIS A 219 -5.33 -14.79 2.73
CA HIS A 219 -6.55 -15.37 2.21
C HIS A 219 -7.69 -14.99 3.15
N PRO A 220 -8.84 -14.62 2.58
CA PRO A 220 -9.90 -15.60 2.53
C PRO A 220 -10.04 -16.02 1.08
N LYS A 221 -9.63 -17.25 0.76
CA LYS A 221 -10.26 -17.93 -0.34
C LYS A 221 -11.29 -18.80 0.34
N SER A 222 -12.55 -18.40 0.16
CA SER A 222 -13.75 -19.22 0.33
C SER A 222 -13.48 -20.72 0.18
#